data_AF-A0A952JLI2-F1
#
_entry.id   AF-A0A952JLI2-F1
#
_cell.length_a   1.000
_cell.length_b   1.000
_cell.length_c   1.000
_cell.angle_alpha   90.00
_cell.angle_beta   90.00
_cell.angle_gamma   90.00
#
_symmetry.space_group_name_H-M   'P 1'
#
loop_
_entity.id
_entity.type
_entity.pdbx_description
1 polymer ?
#
loop_
_entity_poly.entity_id
_entity_poly.type
_entity_poly.pdbx_seq_one_letter_code
_entity_poly.pdbx_strand_id
1 'polypeptide(L)'
;MSKLWKNVTSKDVLQAIALFDRLRDNYPKPKNTFLLHNKKKYPAKHIRGLAYKIANKKEISKDDYNGGEETAKFFRKLGFTVEYKKNTIAPKQIANGDVQPVVASRETPSLKGGKLSVVSQKNALQKLLQKHYGCIEIEKKFPWLKTPDPNNLPKEYTQIADNLLKYRNQGGFLKPNYLLACDIVLDDQKLIIEYDENQHFSLARQICLECYPLSIKLSYSKQAWISACQKINAKDNSPIDRDERRAYYDTVRDIEAYKNGYTLIRIKHGDVDWEAPYAEQHLEDLFSAYRAGNTKGISKHKIARLIVTGKQYYSNGLPNYSKLERVFEKFVAITNDKQHFEFVVTPGGFLKFEFPKNLQKGIEVEELEQKHIPAFQAEAESTIKKFLASINRNTFKNLQKTADYLTIGIDGHNPGNYHHIELVAVYDLHKEIIVNWTGKFYPTENQKRDLVKINDLNSHFLKLNNQNVVILGCHDLSVFNPRGQAVARADSWKGKTSEKFRKLCKKFKPDIILQHPHTTDTPNIWNLSWHTLVKELPQVRHFASGIKYFNWNGDPRGDLDTVLAKTKKGDVTDFVFE
;
A
#
# COMPACT_ATOMS: atom_id res chain seq x y z
N MET A 1 34.65 20.52 17.12
CA MET A 1 33.78 19.92 16.08
C MET A 1 33.70 18.38 16.07
N SER A 2 34.63 17.63 16.70
CA SER A 2 34.65 16.15 16.63
C SER A 2 33.52 15.42 17.40
N LYS A 3 32.86 16.06 18.37
CA LYS A 3 31.78 15.41 19.16
C LYS A 3 30.50 15.17 18.35
N LEU A 4 30.12 16.07 17.44
CA LEU A 4 28.86 15.96 16.67
C LEU A 4 28.91 14.87 15.58
N TRP A 5 30.11 14.51 15.12
CA TRP A 5 30.29 13.37 14.21
C TRP A 5 30.02 12.02 14.87
N LYS A 6 30.11 11.93 16.20
CA LYS A 6 29.75 10.71 16.95
C LYS A 6 28.24 10.46 17.00
N ASN A 7 27.43 11.49 16.75
CA ASN A 7 25.98 11.38 16.71
C ASN A 7 25.46 10.78 15.40
N VAL A 8 26.30 10.73 14.36
CA VAL A 8 25.89 10.21 13.05
C VAL A 8 25.92 8.69 13.08
N THR A 9 24.75 8.09 12.87
CA THR A 9 24.53 6.64 12.87
C THR A 9 24.40 6.08 11.46
N SER A 10 24.42 4.75 11.32
CA SER A 10 24.17 4.10 10.03
C SER A 10 22.78 4.43 9.46
N LYS A 11 21.79 4.68 10.32
CA LYS A 11 20.45 5.10 9.92
C LYS A 11 20.45 6.47 9.24
N ASP A 12 21.23 7.42 9.76
CA ASP A 12 21.36 8.77 9.18
C ASP A 12 22.04 8.72 7.80
N VAL A 13 22.98 7.79 7.61
CA VAL A 13 23.62 7.53 6.31
C VAL A 13 22.63 6.96 5.29
N LEU A 14 21.77 6.02 5.69
CA LEU A 14 20.72 5.48 4.81
C LEU A 14 19.69 6.55 4.42
N GLN A 15 19.32 7.41 5.37
CA GLN A 15 18.45 8.55 5.10
C GLN A 15 19.11 9.57 4.16
N ALA A 16 20.42 9.82 4.31
CA ALA A 16 21.18 10.68 3.41
C ALA A 16 21.22 10.13 1.98
N ILE A 17 21.38 8.82 1.80
CA ILE A 17 21.30 8.16 0.49
C ILE A 17 19.91 8.35 -0.12
N ALA A 18 18.85 8.08 0.65
CA ALA A 18 17.47 8.23 0.18
C ALA A 18 17.12 9.67 -0.19
N LEU A 19 17.64 10.65 0.56
CA LEU A 19 17.48 12.06 0.27
C LEU A 19 18.22 12.47 -1.01
N PHE A 20 19.45 11.99 -1.16
CA PHE A 20 20.26 12.23 -2.36
C PHE A 20 19.61 11.68 -3.64
N ASP A 21 19.04 10.47 -3.57
CA ASP A 21 18.34 9.85 -4.71
C ASP A 21 17.06 10.63 -5.12
N ARG A 22 16.43 11.38 -4.19
CA ARG A 22 15.25 12.20 -4.47
C ARG A 22 15.57 13.57 -5.06
N LEU A 23 16.63 14.22 -4.57
CA LEU A 23 16.88 15.63 -4.88
C LEU A 23 17.51 15.86 -6.27
N ARG A 24 18.16 14.86 -6.88
CA ARG A 24 18.87 14.99 -8.18
C ARG A 24 19.72 16.29 -8.30
N ASP A 25 20.30 16.75 -7.20
CA ASP A 25 21.08 17.99 -7.16
C ASP A 25 22.41 17.85 -7.94
N ASN A 26 22.88 18.97 -8.51
CA ASN A 26 24.23 19.07 -9.05
C ASN A 26 25.26 19.04 -7.91
N TYR A 27 26.06 17.98 -7.81
CA TYR A 27 27.18 17.87 -6.87
C TYR A 27 28.52 17.79 -7.61
N PRO A 28 29.62 18.26 -6.98
CA PRO A 28 30.95 18.16 -7.58
C PRO A 28 31.33 16.69 -7.80
N LYS A 29 31.84 16.36 -9.01
CA LYS A 29 32.24 14.99 -9.35
C LYS A 29 33.25 14.45 -8.31
N PRO A 30 32.94 13.35 -7.60
CA PRO A 30 33.84 12.76 -6.62
C PRO A 30 35.07 12.19 -7.31
N LYS A 31 36.27 12.53 -6.81
CA LYS A 31 37.54 12.16 -7.45
C LYS A 31 37.95 10.71 -7.18
N ASN A 32 37.92 10.23 -5.92
CA ASN A 32 38.58 8.96 -5.54
C ASN A 32 37.89 8.19 -4.38
N THR A 33 36.67 8.55 -3.95
CA THR A 33 36.02 7.91 -2.78
C THR A 33 34.51 7.80 -2.97
N PHE A 34 34.00 6.57 -2.94
CA PHE A 34 32.60 6.26 -3.16
C PHE A 34 32.04 5.38 -2.05
N LEU A 35 30.83 5.70 -1.62
CA LEU A 35 30.05 4.81 -0.75
C LEU A 35 29.31 3.81 -1.64
N LEU A 36 29.43 2.51 -1.33
CA LEU A 36 28.76 1.44 -2.07
C LEU A 36 27.52 0.98 -1.30
N HIS A 37 26.34 1.11 -1.90
CA HIS A 37 25.10 0.66 -1.30
C HIS A 37 24.12 0.20 -2.38
N ASN A 38 23.50 -0.97 -2.20
CA ASN A 38 22.56 -1.59 -3.16
C ASN A 38 23.06 -1.60 -4.63
N LYS A 39 24.32 -2.01 -4.83
CA LYS A 39 25.01 -2.05 -6.14
C LYS A 39 25.18 -0.67 -6.83
N LYS A 40 24.92 0.44 -6.13
CA LYS A 40 25.15 1.82 -6.62
C LYS A 40 26.37 2.47 -5.96
N LYS A 41 27.00 3.41 -6.67
CA LYS A 41 28.11 4.25 -6.19
C LYS A 41 27.62 5.66 -5.85
N TYR A 42 27.91 6.13 -4.64
CA TYR A 42 27.50 7.46 -4.17
C TYR A 42 28.72 8.35 -3.85
N PRO A 43 28.63 9.68 -4.04
CA PRO A 43 29.70 10.62 -3.68
C PRO A 43 29.92 10.64 -2.17
N ALA A 44 30.94 9.93 -1.69
CA ALA A 44 31.09 9.64 -0.26
C ALA A 44 31.14 10.90 0.62
N LYS A 45 31.92 11.92 0.23
CA LYS A 45 32.02 13.18 0.97
C LYS A 45 30.65 13.88 1.07
N HIS A 46 29.89 13.89 -0.01
CA HIS A 46 28.59 14.56 -0.03
C HIS A 46 27.55 13.83 0.82
N ILE A 47 27.48 12.49 0.72
CA ILE A 47 26.60 11.68 1.59
C ILE A 47 26.97 11.87 3.07
N ARG A 48 28.27 11.96 3.39
CA ARG A 48 28.74 12.18 4.76
C ARG A 48 28.26 13.53 5.32
N GLY A 49 28.28 14.59 4.52
CA GLY A 49 27.74 15.90 4.90
C GLY A 49 26.21 15.89 5.09
N LEU A 50 25.47 15.21 4.22
CA LEU A 50 24.02 15.03 4.35
C LEU A 50 23.66 14.24 5.62
N ALA A 51 24.39 13.17 5.92
CA ALA A 51 24.19 12.38 7.13
C ALA A 51 24.44 13.21 8.40
N TYR A 52 25.45 14.10 8.38
CA TYR A 52 25.68 15.05 9.46
C TYR A 52 24.52 16.03 9.65
N LYS A 53 23.99 16.59 8.54
CA LYS A 53 22.83 17.49 8.56
C LYS A 53 21.60 16.80 9.15
N ILE A 54 21.36 15.55 8.78
CA ILE A 54 20.25 14.74 9.28
C ILE A 54 20.39 14.49 10.80
N ALA A 55 21.55 13.99 11.24
CA ALA A 55 21.77 13.63 12.63
C ALA A 55 21.75 14.83 13.59
N ASN A 56 22.27 15.99 13.15
CA ASN A 56 22.46 17.15 14.03
C ASN A 56 21.51 18.32 13.72
N LYS A 57 20.64 18.19 12.71
CA LYS A 57 19.75 19.25 12.19
C LYS A 57 20.49 20.56 11.84
N LYS A 58 21.80 20.47 11.56
CA LYS A 58 22.69 21.61 11.29
C LYS A 58 23.58 21.31 10.08
N GLU A 59 23.65 22.25 9.14
CA GLU A 59 24.56 22.14 8.01
C GLU A 59 26.02 22.31 8.46
N ILE A 60 26.91 21.62 7.77
CA ILE A 60 28.36 21.73 7.95
C ILE A 60 28.99 22.16 6.63
N SER A 61 29.93 23.11 6.68
CA SER A 61 30.63 23.55 5.48
C SER A 61 31.41 22.36 4.88
N LYS A 62 31.49 22.30 3.54
CA LYS A 62 32.28 21.27 2.85
C LYS A 62 33.79 21.41 3.12
N ASP A 63 34.23 22.55 3.65
CA ASP A 63 35.62 22.81 4.05
C ASP A 63 35.91 22.32 5.47
N ASP A 64 34.88 22.11 6.29
CA ASP A 64 35.02 21.69 7.70
C ASP A 64 35.23 20.17 7.86
N TYR A 65 35.26 19.42 6.76
CA TYR A 65 35.53 17.97 6.79
C TYR A 65 36.17 17.47 5.51
N ASN A 66 37.08 16.50 5.64
CA ASN A 66 37.83 15.99 4.50
C ASN A 66 37.15 14.82 3.80
N GLY A 67 37.37 14.75 2.49
CA GLY A 67 37.08 13.56 1.68
C GLY A 67 38.14 12.46 1.89
N GLY A 68 38.20 11.49 0.99
CA GLY A 68 39.31 10.52 0.99
C GLY A 68 39.24 9.50 2.12
N GLU A 69 40.40 9.20 2.72
CA GLU A 69 40.57 8.12 3.69
C GLU A 69 39.75 8.35 4.97
N GLU A 70 39.63 9.59 5.44
CA GLU A 70 38.85 9.93 6.63
C GLU A 70 37.36 9.60 6.42
N THR A 71 36.84 9.95 5.25
CA THR A 71 35.46 9.63 4.86
C THR A 71 35.27 8.12 4.68
N ALA A 72 36.28 7.41 4.15
CA ALA A 72 36.22 5.94 4.05
C ALA A 72 36.21 5.27 5.42
N LYS A 73 37.07 5.69 6.36
CA LYS A 73 37.09 5.20 7.75
C LYS A 73 35.77 5.46 8.46
N PHE A 74 35.17 6.63 8.26
CA PHE A 74 33.86 6.99 8.81
C PHE A 74 32.77 5.98 8.41
N PHE A 75 32.60 5.74 7.11
CA PHE A 75 31.57 4.81 6.63
C PHE A 75 31.85 3.35 7.00
N ARG A 76 33.13 2.94 6.98
CA ARG A 76 33.53 1.59 7.42
C ARG A 76 33.21 1.33 8.88
N LYS A 77 33.34 2.33 9.75
CA LYS A 77 32.95 2.24 11.17
C LYS A 77 31.44 2.08 11.33
N LEU A 78 30.65 2.67 10.44
CA LEU A 78 29.19 2.59 10.42
C LEU A 78 28.65 1.39 9.65
N GLY A 79 29.49 0.39 9.32
CA GLY A 79 29.03 -0.85 8.69
C GLY A 79 28.88 -0.80 7.17
N PHE A 80 29.39 0.22 6.49
CA PHE A 80 29.27 0.35 5.03
C PHE A 80 30.54 -0.04 4.28
N THR A 81 30.34 -0.60 3.08
CA THR A 81 31.40 -0.85 2.10
C THR A 81 31.74 0.44 1.36
N VAL A 82 33.04 0.72 1.19
CA VAL A 82 33.52 1.94 0.54
C VAL A 82 34.54 1.58 -0.54
N GLU A 83 34.50 2.27 -1.67
CA GLU A 83 35.57 2.25 -2.67
C GLU A 83 36.48 3.47 -2.45
N TYR A 84 37.76 3.24 -2.19
CA TYR A 84 38.77 4.29 -2.03
C TYR A 84 39.98 3.98 -2.91
N LYS A 85 40.40 4.92 -3.76
CA LYS A 85 41.49 4.72 -4.74
C LYS A 85 41.34 3.41 -5.55
N LYS A 86 40.12 3.13 -6.04
CA LYS A 86 39.73 1.90 -6.80
C LYS A 86 39.77 0.58 -6.01
N ASN A 87 40.15 0.59 -4.73
CA ASN A 87 40.07 -0.59 -3.89
C ASN A 87 38.74 -0.62 -3.15
N THR A 88 38.03 -1.75 -3.23
CA THR A 88 36.81 -1.98 -2.44
C THR A 88 37.22 -2.43 -1.05
N ILE A 89 36.78 -1.69 -0.04
CA ILE A 89 37.13 -1.92 1.36
C ILE A 89 35.87 -2.28 2.15
N ALA A 90 35.87 -3.50 2.69
CA ALA A 90 34.76 -4.02 3.50
C ALA A 90 34.62 -3.28 4.85
N PRO A 91 33.42 -3.35 5.47
CA PRO A 91 33.17 -2.81 6.81
C PRO A 91 34.17 -3.33 7.85
N LYS A 92 34.47 -2.54 8.89
CA LYS A 92 35.35 -3.02 9.97
C LYS A 92 34.53 -3.94 10.88
N GLN A 93 34.94 -5.21 11.02
CA GLN A 93 34.40 -6.08 12.07
C GLN A 93 34.77 -5.48 13.43
N ILE A 94 33.78 -5.01 14.18
CA ILE A 94 33.97 -4.51 15.53
C ILE A 94 33.83 -5.71 16.47
N ALA A 95 34.91 -6.03 17.18
CA ALA A 95 34.88 -6.94 18.31
C ALA A 95 34.09 -6.27 19.45
N ASN A 96 33.02 -6.96 19.88
CA ASN A 96 32.13 -6.69 21.00
C ASN A 96 31.55 -5.27 21.15
N GLY A 97 30.22 -5.22 21.00
CA GLY A 97 29.35 -4.09 21.33
C GLY A 97 28.81 -3.40 20.09
N ASP A 98 27.67 -3.87 19.58
CA ASP A 98 26.50 -3.07 19.16
C ASP A 98 25.71 -3.61 17.95
N VAL A 99 24.39 -3.67 18.18
CA VAL A 99 23.30 -3.32 17.26
C VAL A 99 23.10 -4.22 16.04
N GLN A 100 22.24 -5.22 16.26
CA GLN A 100 21.51 -5.99 15.27
C GLN A 100 20.48 -5.12 14.51
N PRO A 101 20.02 -5.55 13.31
CA PRO A 101 18.83 -5.01 12.68
C PRO A 101 17.63 -5.31 13.57
N VAL A 102 16.84 -4.29 13.91
CA VAL A 102 15.59 -4.44 14.69
C VAL A 102 14.55 -5.14 13.80
N VAL A 103 14.63 -6.47 13.77
CA VAL A 103 13.48 -7.36 13.79
C VAL A 103 13.38 -7.79 15.25
N ALA A 104 12.23 -7.61 15.88
CA ALA A 104 12.03 -7.90 17.29
C ALA A 104 12.30 -9.39 17.58
N SER A 105 13.55 -9.73 17.91
CA SER A 105 13.84 -10.79 18.86
C SER A 105 13.78 -10.12 20.23
N ARG A 106 12.60 -10.18 20.86
CA ARG A 106 12.59 -10.14 22.32
C ARG A 106 13.38 -11.37 22.75
N GLU A 107 14.42 -11.19 23.55
CA GLU A 107 15.01 -12.30 24.29
C GLU A 107 13.86 -13.01 25.00
N THR A 108 13.56 -14.23 24.56
CA THR A 108 12.70 -15.14 25.31
C THR A 108 13.41 -15.39 26.63
N PRO A 109 12.71 -15.30 27.78
CA PRO A 109 13.27 -15.78 29.03
C PRO A 109 13.66 -17.24 28.82
N SER A 110 14.91 -17.59 29.13
CA SER A 110 15.38 -18.98 29.06
C SER A 110 14.44 -19.83 29.93
N LEU A 111 13.64 -20.70 29.30
CA LEU A 111 12.75 -21.59 30.00
C LEU A 111 13.59 -22.65 30.72
N LYS A 112 13.48 -22.66 32.05
CA LYS A 112 13.92 -23.74 32.90
C LYS A 112 13.18 -25.03 32.49
N GLY A 113 13.92 -26.00 31.96
CA GLY A 113 13.68 -27.44 32.13
C GLY A 113 12.35 -28.03 31.63
N GLY A 114 12.25 -28.31 30.33
CA GLY A 114 11.29 -29.25 29.74
C GLY A 114 11.42 -29.28 28.22
N LYS A 115 11.56 -30.47 27.60
CA LYS A 115 11.49 -30.59 26.13
C LYS A 115 10.03 -30.37 25.69
N LEU A 116 9.79 -29.38 24.83
CA LEU A 116 8.47 -29.18 24.22
C LEU A 116 8.08 -30.42 23.42
N SER A 117 6.83 -30.89 23.57
CA SER A 117 6.34 -32.03 22.80
C SER A 117 6.00 -31.60 21.38
N VAL A 118 6.56 -32.26 20.36
CA VAL A 118 6.27 -31.96 18.94
C VAL A 118 4.78 -32.03 18.67
N VAL A 119 4.10 -33.06 19.20
CA VAL A 119 2.67 -33.30 18.97
C VAL A 119 1.83 -32.19 19.60
N SER A 120 2.11 -31.80 20.84
CA SER A 120 1.34 -30.73 21.51
C SER A 120 1.52 -29.39 20.80
N GLN A 121 2.75 -29.09 20.36
CA GLN A 121 3.09 -27.85 19.68
C GLN A 121 2.45 -27.75 18.29
N LYS A 122 2.47 -28.82 17.48
CA LYS A 122 1.76 -28.86 16.19
C LYS A 122 0.25 -28.67 16.38
N ASN A 123 -0.35 -29.35 17.37
CA ASN A 123 -1.77 -29.21 17.68
C ASN A 123 -2.13 -27.80 18.15
N ALA A 124 -1.28 -27.17 18.97
CA ALA A 124 -1.49 -25.81 19.44
C ALA A 124 -1.42 -24.81 18.28
N LEU A 125 -0.42 -24.94 17.39
CA LEU A 125 -0.31 -24.13 16.17
C LEU A 125 -1.53 -24.29 15.25
N GLN A 126 -2.00 -25.52 15.02
CA GLN A 126 -3.19 -25.78 14.19
C GLN A 126 -4.45 -25.11 14.77
N LYS A 127 -4.67 -25.21 16.08
CA LYS A 127 -5.80 -24.55 16.76
C LYS A 127 -5.74 -23.02 16.62
N LEU A 128 -4.55 -22.43 16.78
CA LEU A 128 -4.37 -21.00 16.57
C LEU A 128 -4.65 -20.60 15.11
N LEU A 129 -4.15 -21.37 14.13
CA LEU A 129 -4.42 -21.09 12.72
C LEU A 129 -5.91 -21.21 12.38
N GLN A 130 -6.61 -22.22 12.89
CA GLN A 130 -8.05 -22.39 12.72
C GLN A 130 -8.84 -21.22 13.32
N LYS A 131 -8.44 -20.77 14.51
CA LYS A 131 -9.05 -19.61 15.17
C LYS A 131 -8.94 -18.32 14.34
N HIS A 132 -7.80 -18.10 13.67
CA HIS A 132 -7.55 -16.84 12.92
C HIS A 132 -7.99 -16.89 11.45
N TYR A 133 -7.94 -18.06 10.81
CA TYR A 133 -8.14 -18.19 9.37
C TYR A 133 -9.28 -19.13 8.97
N GLY A 134 -9.97 -19.72 9.95
CA GLY A 134 -11.08 -20.64 9.71
C GLY A 134 -10.58 -22.00 9.25
N CYS A 135 -10.90 -22.39 8.01
CA CYS A 135 -10.58 -23.72 7.50
C CYS A 135 -9.07 -23.85 7.21
N ILE A 136 -8.47 -24.92 7.73
CA ILE A 136 -7.10 -25.34 7.38
C ILE A 136 -7.15 -26.81 6.92
N GLU A 137 -6.27 -27.16 6.00
CA GLU A 137 -6.09 -28.55 5.56
C GLU A 137 -4.74 -29.07 6.06
N ILE A 138 -4.71 -30.31 6.55
CA ILE A 138 -3.53 -30.95 7.14
C ILE A 138 -3.14 -32.13 6.25
N GLU A 139 -1.83 -32.36 6.06
CA GLU A 139 -1.30 -33.41 5.17
C GLU A 139 -1.88 -33.34 3.74
N LYS A 140 -2.23 -32.13 3.27
CA LYS A 140 -2.85 -31.92 1.95
C LYS A 140 -1.85 -32.29 0.86
N LYS A 141 -2.31 -33.07 -0.12
CA LYS A 141 -1.55 -33.39 -1.34
C LYS A 141 -2.10 -32.60 -2.51
N PHE A 142 -1.20 -32.01 -3.29
CA PHE A 142 -1.57 -31.33 -4.52
C PHE A 142 -1.18 -32.17 -5.73
N PRO A 143 -2.01 -32.26 -6.79
CA PRO A 143 -1.65 -32.99 -8.02
C PRO A 143 -0.35 -32.50 -8.67
N TRP A 144 -0.03 -31.22 -8.49
CA TRP A 144 1.20 -30.59 -9.00
C TRP A 144 2.42 -30.80 -8.09
N LEU A 145 2.23 -31.16 -6.82
CA LEU A 145 3.33 -31.30 -5.86
C LEU A 145 3.87 -32.73 -5.85
N LYS A 146 4.69 -33.03 -6.86
CA LYS A 146 5.30 -34.34 -7.06
C LYS A 146 6.76 -34.22 -7.46
N THR A 147 7.56 -35.22 -7.10
CA THR A 147 8.97 -35.29 -7.49
C THR A 147 9.11 -35.39 -9.03
N PRO A 148 10.13 -34.74 -9.62
CA PRO A 148 10.36 -34.79 -11.06
C PRO A 148 10.82 -36.20 -11.52
N ASP A 149 10.69 -36.47 -12.81
CA ASP A 149 11.24 -37.67 -13.43
C ASP A 149 12.77 -37.60 -13.47
N PRO A 150 13.50 -38.57 -12.86
CA PRO A 150 14.96 -38.60 -12.90
C PRO A 150 15.56 -38.68 -14.31
N ASN A 151 14.85 -39.30 -15.26
CA ASN A 151 15.30 -39.43 -16.65
C ASN A 151 15.14 -38.13 -17.44
N ASN A 152 14.35 -37.19 -16.93
CA ASN A 152 14.10 -35.90 -17.56
C ASN A 152 14.03 -34.80 -16.50
N LEU A 153 15.12 -34.66 -15.74
CA LEU A 153 15.17 -33.81 -14.57
C LEU A 153 15.19 -32.31 -14.99
N PRO A 154 14.29 -31.46 -14.48
CA PRO A 154 14.30 -30.04 -14.78
C PRO A 154 15.58 -29.36 -14.29
N LYS A 155 15.98 -28.27 -14.95
CA LYS A 155 17.23 -27.54 -14.66
C LYS A 155 17.36 -27.10 -13.21
N GLU A 156 16.24 -26.80 -12.55
CA GLU A 156 16.23 -26.39 -11.14
C GLU A 156 16.67 -27.51 -10.18
N TYR A 157 16.56 -28.77 -10.60
CA TYR A 157 16.86 -29.94 -9.78
C TYR A 157 18.21 -30.59 -10.13
N THR A 158 18.79 -30.32 -11.31
CA THR A 158 19.99 -31.01 -11.82
C THR A 158 21.15 -30.89 -10.84
N GLN A 159 21.53 -29.66 -10.48
CA GLN A 159 22.65 -29.43 -9.57
C GLN A 159 22.37 -30.00 -8.17
N ILE A 160 21.12 -29.95 -7.72
CA ILE A 160 20.72 -30.47 -6.41
C ILE A 160 20.86 -31.99 -6.38
N ALA A 161 20.30 -32.68 -7.38
CA ALA A 161 20.38 -34.13 -7.50
C ALA A 161 21.83 -34.61 -7.62
N ASP A 162 22.64 -33.95 -8.46
CA ASP A 162 24.05 -34.33 -8.66
C ASP A 162 24.88 -34.23 -7.37
N ASN A 163 24.72 -33.14 -6.61
CA ASN A 163 25.47 -32.96 -5.37
C ASN A 163 24.97 -33.90 -4.25
N LEU A 164 23.65 -34.15 -4.20
CA LEU A 164 23.07 -35.05 -3.22
C LEU A 164 23.43 -36.52 -3.50
N LEU A 165 23.48 -36.92 -4.77
CA LEU A 165 24.00 -38.23 -5.19
C LEU A 165 25.45 -38.42 -4.75
N LYS A 166 26.31 -37.41 -4.97
CA LYS A 166 27.74 -37.47 -4.61
C LYS A 166 28.01 -37.49 -3.11
N TYR A 167 27.09 -37.01 -2.29
CA TYR A 167 27.27 -36.90 -0.84
C TYR A 167 27.59 -38.25 -0.17
N ARG A 168 26.82 -39.30 -0.50
CA ARG A 168 27.01 -40.67 0.03
C ARG A 168 26.91 -41.77 -1.03
N ASN A 169 26.91 -41.38 -2.31
CA ASN A 169 26.75 -42.27 -3.45
C ASN A 169 25.46 -43.11 -3.38
N GLN A 170 24.35 -42.46 -3.01
CA GLN A 170 23.03 -43.09 -2.89
C GLN A 170 22.00 -42.37 -3.75
N GLY A 171 21.27 -43.09 -4.60
CA GLY A 171 20.26 -42.53 -5.51
C GLY A 171 18.81 -42.87 -5.18
N GLY A 172 18.55 -43.60 -4.11
CA GLY A 172 17.21 -44.12 -3.77
C GLY A 172 16.14 -43.05 -3.46
N PHE A 173 16.54 -41.78 -3.35
CA PHE A 173 15.65 -40.63 -3.15
C PHE A 173 14.99 -40.11 -4.44
N LEU A 174 15.56 -40.40 -5.61
CA LEU A 174 15.07 -39.97 -6.93
C LEU A 174 13.88 -40.84 -7.40
N LYS A 175 12.81 -40.90 -6.61
CA LYS A 175 11.57 -41.58 -7.02
C LYS A 175 10.81 -40.67 -8.00
N PRO A 176 10.42 -41.12 -9.20
CA PRO A 176 9.63 -40.30 -10.13
C PRO A 176 8.19 -40.14 -9.66
N ASN A 177 7.60 -38.95 -9.88
CA ASN A 177 6.17 -38.66 -9.68
C ASN A 177 5.63 -39.00 -8.27
N TYR A 178 6.47 -38.99 -7.25
CA TYR A 178 6.07 -39.27 -5.88
C TYR A 178 5.32 -38.05 -5.31
N LEU A 179 4.07 -38.26 -4.91
CA LEU A 179 3.17 -37.22 -4.44
C LEU A 179 3.49 -36.84 -2.98
N LEU A 180 3.82 -35.57 -2.75
CA LEU A 180 4.18 -35.08 -1.41
C LEU A 180 2.97 -34.42 -0.74
N ALA A 181 2.87 -34.60 0.57
CA ALA A 181 1.92 -33.90 1.43
C ALA A 181 2.58 -32.67 2.06
N CYS A 182 1.79 -31.64 2.33
CA CYS A 182 2.21 -30.47 3.12
C CYS A 182 1.61 -30.55 4.52
N ASP A 183 2.37 -30.15 5.55
CA ASP A 183 1.91 -30.26 6.94
C ASP A 183 0.62 -29.49 7.17
N ILE A 184 0.57 -28.20 6.79
CA ILE A 184 -0.62 -27.34 6.92
C ILE A 184 -0.77 -26.46 5.68
N VAL A 185 -2.00 -26.36 5.16
CA VAL A 185 -2.36 -25.53 3.99
C VAL A 185 -3.53 -24.62 4.32
N LEU A 186 -3.37 -23.34 3.98
CA LEU A 186 -4.42 -22.33 3.95
C LEU A 186 -4.66 -21.95 2.48
N ASP A 187 -5.55 -22.68 1.81
CA ASP A 187 -5.64 -22.65 0.35
C ASP A 187 -6.12 -21.30 -0.20
N ASP A 188 -7.09 -20.68 0.48
CA ASP A 188 -7.61 -19.34 0.17
C ASP A 188 -6.53 -18.25 0.23
N GLN A 189 -5.49 -18.48 1.04
CA GLN A 189 -4.39 -17.54 1.24
C GLN A 189 -3.15 -17.90 0.41
N LYS A 190 -3.22 -18.96 -0.41
CA LYS A 190 -2.09 -19.55 -1.13
C LYS A 190 -0.85 -19.72 -0.24
N LEU A 191 -1.07 -20.22 0.98
CA LEU A 191 -0.03 -20.39 1.99
C LEU A 191 0.13 -21.87 2.38
N ILE A 192 1.38 -22.32 2.42
CA ILE A 192 1.81 -23.62 2.93
C ILE A 192 2.73 -23.37 4.13
N ILE A 193 2.55 -24.16 5.18
CA ILE A 193 3.40 -24.13 6.38
C ILE A 193 3.98 -25.53 6.57
N GLU A 194 5.30 -25.62 6.61
CA GLU A 194 6.03 -26.84 7.00
C GLU A 194 6.60 -26.65 8.41
N TYR A 195 6.44 -27.65 9.27
CA TYR A 195 6.91 -27.64 10.65
C TYR A 195 8.13 -28.57 10.80
N ASP A 196 9.32 -27.96 10.77
CA ASP A 196 10.60 -28.67 10.70
C ASP A 196 11.07 -29.14 12.09
N GLU A 197 11.11 -30.46 12.27
CA GLU A 197 11.72 -31.11 13.43
C GLU A 197 13.23 -31.30 13.27
N ASN A 198 13.94 -31.68 14.35
CA ASN A 198 15.42 -31.82 14.35
C ASN A 198 15.97 -32.65 13.18
N GLN A 199 15.26 -33.70 12.75
CA GLN A 199 15.63 -34.58 11.66
C GLN A 199 15.68 -33.92 10.27
N HIS A 200 15.10 -32.71 10.10
CA HIS A 200 15.17 -31.95 8.85
C HIS A 200 16.48 -31.15 8.72
N PHE A 201 17.23 -30.97 9.81
CA PHE A 201 18.43 -30.14 9.85
C PHE A 201 19.71 -31.00 9.71
N SER A 202 19.82 -31.69 8.57
CA SER A 202 20.95 -32.56 8.22
C SER A 202 21.93 -31.91 7.22
N LEU A 203 23.12 -32.52 7.06
CA LEU A 203 24.07 -32.10 6.03
C LEU A 203 23.50 -32.26 4.60
N ALA A 204 22.68 -33.29 4.37
CA ALA A 204 21.98 -33.45 3.09
C ALA A 204 21.06 -32.25 2.78
N ARG A 205 20.35 -31.73 3.80
CA ARG A 205 19.51 -30.53 3.65
C ARG A 205 20.33 -29.28 3.36
N GLN A 206 21.49 -29.13 4.01
CA GLN A 206 22.43 -28.04 3.72
C GLN A 206 22.87 -28.07 2.24
N ILE A 207 23.29 -29.23 1.74
CA ILE A 207 23.72 -29.42 0.35
C ILE A 207 22.62 -28.97 -0.62
N CYS A 208 21.37 -29.38 -0.36
CA CYS A 208 20.25 -28.94 -1.16
C CYS A 208 20.09 -27.41 -1.16
N LEU A 209 20.00 -26.77 0.02
CA LEU A 209 19.79 -25.32 0.15
C LEU A 209 20.90 -24.47 -0.51
N GLU A 210 22.14 -24.95 -0.46
CA GLU A 210 23.28 -24.30 -1.12
C GLU A 210 23.14 -24.33 -2.65
N CYS A 211 22.54 -25.40 -3.18
CA CYS A 211 22.32 -25.60 -4.61
C CYS A 211 20.99 -25.01 -5.15
N TYR A 212 20.19 -24.32 -4.33
CA TYR A 212 18.93 -23.72 -4.80
C TYR A 212 19.18 -22.70 -5.92
N PRO A 213 18.43 -22.78 -7.04
CA PRO A 213 18.54 -21.81 -8.11
C PRO A 213 18.20 -20.40 -7.63
N LEU A 214 18.92 -19.40 -8.15
CA LEU A 214 18.64 -17.98 -7.85
C LEU A 214 17.24 -17.52 -8.29
N SER A 215 16.60 -18.25 -9.21
CA SER A 215 15.24 -17.99 -9.69
C SER A 215 14.16 -18.39 -8.68
N ILE A 216 14.48 -19.23 -7.69
CA ILE A 216 13.53 -19.69 -6.67
C ILE A 216 13.55 -18.71 -5.50
N LYS A 217 12.40 -18.09 -5.22
CA LYS A 217 12.25 -17.18 -4.08
C LYS A 217 11.71 -17.96 -2.88
N LEU A 218 12.43 -17.90 -1.77
CA LEU A 218 12.02 -18.48 -0.49
C LEU A 218 11.38 -17.41 0.41
N SER A 219 10.41 -17.83 1.21
CA SER A 219 9.76 -16.99 2.23
C SER A 219 10.24 -17.30 3.65
N TYR A 220 11.37 -17.98 3.76
CA TYR A 220 12.11 -18.22 4.99
C TYR A 220 13.60 -17.94 4.77
N SER A 221 14.37 -17.77 5.85
CA SER A 221 15.79 -17.44 5.75
C SER A 221 16.63 -18.66 5.38
N LYS A 222 17.02 -18.76 4.10
CA LYS A 222 17.93 -19.82 3.61
C LYS A 222 19.18 -19.96 4.47
N GLN A 223 19.79 -18.84 4.85
CA GLN A 223 21.01 -18.83 5.67
C GLN A 223 20.76 -19.30 7.10
N ALA A 224 19.61 -18.95 7.70
CA ALA A 224 19.27 -19.43 9.04
C ALA A 224 19.06 -20.95 9.04
N TRP A 225 18.42 -21.51 8.01
CA TRP A 225 18.25 -22.95 7.86
C TRP A 225 19.58 -23.67 7.60
N ILE A 226 20.46 -23.13 6.76
CA ILE A 226 21.83 -23.65 6.58
C ILE A 226 22.58 -23.65 7.91
N SER A 227 22.51 -22.56 8.67
CA SER A 227 23.17 -22.46 9.98
C SER A 227 22.59 -23.44 11.00
N ALA A 228 21.27 -23.69 10.93
CA ALA A 228 20.61 -24.70 11.75
C ALA A 228 21.05 -26.12 11.36
N CYS A 229 21.20 -26.44 10.08
CA CYS A 229 21.77 -27.71 9.62
C CYS A 229 23.20 -27.92 10.14
N GLN A 230 24.04 -26.88 10.08
CA GLN A 230 25.42 -26.94 10.60
C GLN A 230 25.47 -27.15 12.12
N LYS A 231 24.57 -26.47 12.86
CA LYS A 231 24.52 -26.55 14.32
C LYS A 231 23.93 -27.87 14.83
N ILE A 232 22.82 -28.32 14.24
CA ILE A 232 22.10 -29.52 14.67
C ILE A 232 22.77 -30.77 14.11
N ASN A 233 23.21 -30.72 12.85
CA ASN A 233 23.91 -31.81 12.15
C ASN A 233 23.23 -33.17 12.35
N ALA A 234 21.90 -33.21 12.16
CA ALA A 234 21.12 -34.43 12.30
C ALA A 234 21.60 -35.49 11.30
N LYS A 235 21.60 -36.75 11.74
CA LYS A 235 22.01 -37.89 10.94
C LYS A 235 21.06 -39.06 11.17
N ASP A 236 20.46 -39.54 10.09
CA ASP A 236 19.61 -40.72 10.08
C ASP A 236 19.89 -41.53 8.80
N ASN A 237 20.48 -42.71 9.00
CA ASN A 237 20.98 -43.56 7.92
C ASN A 237 20.18 -44.86 7.80
N SER A 238 18.94 -44.91 8.31
CA SER A 238 18.09 -46.10 8.18
C SER A 238 16.72 -45.75 7.60
N PRO A 239 16.45 -45.97 6.31
CA PRO A 239 17.35 -46.53 5.30
C PRO A 239 18.54 -45.61 4.99
N ILE A 240 19.58 -46.15 4.34
CA ILE A 240 20.90 -45.51 4.15
C ILE A 240 20.87 -44.10 3.57
N ASP A 241 19.83 -43.78 2.80
CA ASP A 241 19.60 -42.52 2.09
C ASP A 241 18.48 -41.66 2.71
N ARG A 242 18.08 -41.92 3.97
CA ARG A 242 16.92 -41.27 4.59
C ARG A 242 17.07 -39.76 4.69
N ASP A 243 18.25 -39.25 5.02
CA ASP A 243 18.51 -37.81 5.06
C ASP A 243 18.41 -37.18 3.66
N GLU A 244 18.91 -37.84 2.60
CA GLU A 244 18.79 -37.39 1.22
C GLU A 244 17.33 -37.36 0.78
N ARG A 245 16.55 -38.40 1.13
CA ARG A 245 15.10 -38.44 0.85
C ARG A 245 14.39 -37.23 1.47
N ARG A 246 14.59 -37.00 2.77
CA ARG A 246 13.98 -35.85 3.47
C ARG A 246 14.41 -34.53 2.84
N ALA A 247 15.71 -34.34 2.64
CA ALA A 247 16.27 -33.12 2.06
C ALA A 247 15.76 -32.83 0.65
N TYR A 248 15.65 -33.87 -0.19
CA TYR A 248 15.17 -33.77 -1.56
C TYR A 248 13.66 -33.48 -1.60
N TYR A 249 12.86 -34.14 -0.77
CA TYR A 249 11.41 -33.90 -0.74
C TYR A 249 11.07 -32.50 -0.22
N ASP A 250 11.77 -32.03 0.81
CA ASP A 250 11.64 -30.64 1.27
C ASP A 250 12.04 -29.63 0.18
N THR A 251 12.98 -30.00 -0.68
CA THR A 251 13.36 -29.18 -1.83
C THR A 251 12.29 -29.13 -2.90
N VAL A 252 11.68 -30.26 -3.21
CA VAL A 252 10.54 -30.32 -4.13
C VAL A 252 9.38 -29.47 -3.59
N ARG A 253 9.07 -29.54 -2.29
CA ARG A 253 8.06 -28.67 -1.67
C ARG A 253 8.35 -27.20 -1.87
N ASP A 254 9.58 -26.77 -1.57
CA ASP A 254 9.95 -25.36 -1.67
C ASP A 254 9.91 -24.84 -3.12
N ILE A 255 10.43 -25.62 -4.06
CA ILE A 255 10.49 -25.24 -5.48
C ILE A 255 9.10 -25.26 -6.11
N GLU A 256 8.33 -26.33 -5.94
CA GLU A 256 7.03 -26.48 -6.58
C GLU A 256 5.99 -25.54 -5.96
N ALA A 257 6.04 -25.26 -4.65
CA ALA A 257 5.18 -24.26 -4.04
C ALA A 257 5.38 -22.90 -4.71
N TYR A 258 6.63 -22.45 -4.87
CA TYR A 258 6.94 -21.19 -5.54
C TYR A 258 6.48 -21.18 -7.01
N LYS A 259 6.74 -22.25 -7.78
CA LYS A 259 6.32 -22.36 -9.17
C LYS A 259 4.80 -22.31 -9.36
N ASN A 260 4.04 -22.81 -8.39
CA ASN A 260 2.58 -22.86 -8.43
C ASN A 260 1.91 -21.70 -7.68
N GLY A 261 2.66 -20.63 -7.37
CA GLY A 261 2.13 -19.40 -6.79
C GLY A 261 1.75 -19.50 -5.31
N TYR A 262 2.22 -20.54 -4.61
CA TYR A 262 2.11 -20.64 -3.16
C TYR A 262 3.31 -20.01 -2.48
N THR A 263 3.05 -19.35 -1.36
CA THR A 263 4.11 -19.04 -0.40
C THR A 263 4.26 -20.21 0.55
N LEU A 264 5.48 -20.70 0.71
CA LEU A 264 5.83 -21.70 1.71
C LEU A 264 6.67 -21.06 2.81
N ILE A 265 6.18 -21.11 4.04
CA ILE A 265 6.94 -20.74 5.25
C ILE A 265 7.34 -22.00 6.01
N ARG A 266 8.50 -21.95 6.67
CA ARG A 266 9.00 -23.04 7.50
C ARG A 266 9.07 -22.56 8.95
N ILE A 267 8.55 -23.36 9.88
CA ILE A 267 8.63 -23.12 11.32
C ILE A 267 9.50 -24.20 11.93
N LYS A 268 10.58 -23.82 12.61
CA LYS A 268 11.45 -24.76 13.27
C LYS A 268 10.92 -25.11 14.66
N HIS A 269 10.90 -26.41 14.98
CA HIS A 269 10.52 -26.87 16.30
C HIS A 269 11.43 -26.30 17.40
N GLY A 270 10.83 -25.80 18.47
CA GLY A 270 11.52 -25.25 19.63
C GLY A 270 11.88 -23.76 19.53
N ASP A 271 11.68 -23.12 18.37
CA ASP A 271 11.89 -21.66 18.25
C ASP A 271 10.75 -20.87 18.90
N VAL A 272 9.54 -21.46 18.99
CA VAL A 272 8.35 -20.87 19.60
C VAL A 272 7.65 -21.94 20.44
N ASP A 273 7.21 -21.55 21.63
CA ASP A 273 6.23 -22.32 22.42
C ASP A 273 4.82 -21.87 22.04
N TRP A 274 4.14 -22.68 21.23
CA TRP A 274 2.80 -22.42 20.70
C TRP A 274 1.69 -22.63 21.74
N GLU A 275 2.00 -23.20 22.90
CA GLU A 275 1.07 -23.35 24.02
C GLU A 275 1.13 -22.13 24.96
N ALA A 276 2.14 -21.26 24.79
CA ALA A 276 2.32 -20.09 25.63
C ALA A 276 1.35 -18.94 25.28
N PRO A 277 0.99 -18.06 26.23
CA PRO A 277 0.08 -16.94 25.98
C PRO A 277 0.54 -15.95 24.90
N TYR A 278 1.84 -15.88 24.59
CA TYR A 278 2.38 -15.01 23.55
C TYR A 278 2.34 -15.62 22.14
N ALA A 279 1.96 -16.89 22.00
CA ALA A 279 1.97 -17.62 20.74
C ALA A 279 1.08 -16.95 19.69
N GLU A 280 -0.07 -16.40 20.09
CA GLU A 280 -1.00 -15.68 19.21
C GLU A 280 -0.37 -14.41 18.63
N GLN A 281 0.33 -13.63 19.45
CA GLN A 281 1.06 -12.46 18.96
C GLN A 281 2.22 -12.87 18.03
N HIS A 282 2.92 -13.94 18.35
CA HIS A 282 4.01 -14.43 17.51
C HIS A 282 3.49 -14.95 16.15
N LEU A 283 2.32 -15.59 16.13
CA LEU A 283 1.62 -15.97 14.91
C LEU A 283 1.30 -14.72 14.07
N GLU A 284 0.69 -13.70 14.68
CA GLU A 284 0.39 -12.46 13.98
C GLU A 284 1.65 -11.73 13.49
N ASP A 285 2.76 -11.78 14.21
CA ASP A 285 4.03 -11.19 13.78
C ASP A 285 4.64 -11.97 12.60
N LEU A 286 4.65 -13.31 12.67
CA LEU A 286 5.09 -14.19 11.59
C LEU A 286 4.23 -13.97 10.33
N PHE A 287 2.91 -13.85 10.51
CA PHE A 287 1.97 -13.63 9.43
C PHE A 287 1.96 -12.18 8.94
N SER A 288 2.30 -11.21 9.78
CA SER A 288 2.53 -9.82 9.39
C SER A 288 3.83 -9.69 8.61
N ALA A 289 4.86 -10.44 8.96
CA ALA A 289 6.08 -10.57 8.18
C ALA A 289 5.85 -11.34 6.88
N TYR A 290 4.99 -12.38 6.87
CA TYR A 290 4.50 -13.04 5.66
C TYR A 290 3.73 -12.06 4.79
N ARG A 291 2.73 -11.35 5.32
CA ARG A 291 2.01 -10.27 4.62
C ARG A 291 3.00 -9.21 4.13
N ALA A 292 4.01 -8.85 4.91
CA ALA A 292 5.05 -7.89 4.54
C ALA A 292 6.04 -8.43 3.47
N GLY A 293 6.31 -9.73 3.45
CA GLY A 293 7.18 -10.43 2.50
C GLY A 293 6.47 -10.83 1.20
N ASN A 294 5.15 -11.06 1.29
CA ASN A 294 4.19 -11.09 0.19
C ASN A 294 3.84 -9.67 -0.29
N THR A 295 4.12 -8.63 0.50
CA THR A 295 4.19 -7.24 0.01
C THR A 295 5.54 -6.91 -0.62
N LYS A 296 6.02 -7.80 -1.50
CA LYS A 296 6.46 -7.30 -2.80
C LYS A 296 5.27 -7.42 -3.74
N GLY A 297 4.42 -6.40 -3.77
CA GLY A 297 3.35 -6.35 -4.75
C GLY A 297 2.43 -5.15 -4.62
N ILE A 298 1.84 -4.93 -3.43
CA ILE A 298 0.78 -3.93 -3.27
C ILE A 298 1.35 -2.59 -2.80
N SER A 299 1.50 -1.62 -3.70
CA SER A 299 1.84 -0.25 -3.31
C SER A 299 0.63 0.40 -2.63
N LYS A 300 0.84 0.92 -1.41
CA LYS A 300 -0.19 1.65 -0.68
C LYS A 300 -0.15 3.11 -1.07
N HIS A 301 -1.33 3.64 -1.40
CA HIS A 301 -1.54 4.99 -1.85
C HIS A 301 -2.69 5.65 -1.08
N LYS A 302 -2.70 6.99 -1.02
CA LYS A 302 -3.80 7.72 -0.41
C LYS A 302 -5.02 7.81 -1.31
N ILE A 303 -4.86 8.35 -2.52
CA ILE A 303 -6.00 8.72 -3.37
C ILE A 303 -5.83 8.13 -4.77
N ALA A 304 -6.83 7.37 -5.23
CA ALA A 304 -7.06 7.07 -6.64
C ALA A 304 -8.12 8.03 -7.18
N ARG A 305 -7.82 8.71 -8.29
CA ARG A 305 -8.76 9.61 -8.95
C ARG A 305 -9.21 9.00 -10.28
N LEU A 306 -10.50 8.67 -10.38
CA LEU A 306 -11.09 8.15 -11.61
C LEU A 306 -11.46 9.33 -12.50
N ILE A 307 -10.77 9.44 -13.63
CA ILE A 307 -10.96 10.51 -14.61
C ILE A 307 -11.92 10.03 -15.68
N VAL A 308 -13.00 10.78 -15.89
CA VAL A 308 -13.96 10.56 -16.97
C VAL A 308 -13.94 11.73 -17.94
N THR A 309 -14.49 11.51 -19.13
CA THR A 309 -14.59 12.53 -20.19
C THR A 309 -16.05 12.65 -20.65
N GLY A 310 -16.30 13.46 -21.69
CA GLY A 310 -17.60 13.47 -22.36
C GLY A 310 -18.03 12.08 -22.90
N LYS A 311 -17.07 11.17 -23.19
CA LYS A 311 -17.35 9.85 -23.76
C LYS A 311 -18.20 8.95 -22.86
N GLN A 312 -18.12 9.12 -21.54
CA GLN A 312 -18.88 8.34 -20.54
C GLN A 312 -20.30 8.88 -20.30
N TYR A 313 -20.69 9.95 -20.99
CA TYR A 313 -21.99 10.58 -20.87
C TYR A 313 -22.66 10.64 -22.25
N TYR A 314 -23.98 10.71 -22.27
CA TYR A 314 -24.73 11.03 -23.47
C TYR A 314 -24.58 12.52 -23.80
N SER A 315 -24.93 12.91 -25.02
CA SER A 315 -24.84 14.31 -25.49
C SER A 315 -25.66 15.29 -24.63
N ASN A 316 -26.74 14.83 -24.01
CA ASN A 316 -27.53 15.60 -23.04
C ASN A 316 -26.91 15.67 -21.63
N GLY A 317 -25.71 15.10 -21.43
CA GLY A 317 -25.02 15.10 -20.15
C GLY A 317 -25.53 14.09 -19.13
N LEU A 318 -26.44 13.20 -19.49
CA LEU A 318 -26.82 12.08 -18.63
C LEU A 318 -25.69 11.03 -18.59
N PRO A 319 -25.42 10.44 -17.41
CA PRO A 319 -24.43 9.39 -17.28
C PRO A 319 -24.84 8.14 -18.07
N ASN A 320 -23.89 7.53 -18.78
CA ASN A 320 -24.08 6.21 -19.36
C ASN A 320 -23.52 5.17 -18.37
N TYR A 321 -24.41 4.53 -17.60
CA TYR A 321 -24.00 3.64 -16.50
C TYR A 321 -23.10 2.49 -16.95
N SER A 322 -23.40 1.85 -18.09
CA SER A 322 -22.54 0.78 -18.62
C SER A 322 -21.13 1.26 -18.95
N LYS A 323 -20.96 2.51 -19.40
CA LYS A 323 -19.62 3.09 -19.61
C LYS A 323 -18.92 3.45 -18.29
N LEU A 324 -19.67 3.86 -17.27
CA LEU A 324 -19.13 4.13 -15.93
C LEU A 324 -18.75 2.83 -15.19
N GLU A 325 -19.51 1.76 -15.34
CA GLU A 325 -19.16 0.42 -14.83
C GLU A 325 -17.81 -0.03 -15.40
N ARG A 326 -17.61 0.12 -16.72
CA ARG A 326 -16.34 -0.21 -17.39
C ARG A 326 -15.14 0.58 -16.86
N VAL A 327 -15.34 1.79 -16.32
CA VAL A 327 -14.27 2.55 -15.65
C VAL A 327 -13.79 1.80 -14.41
N PHE A 328 -14.69 1.25 -13.59
CA PHE A 328 -14.33 0.44 -12.43
C PHE A 328 -13.70 -0.89 -12.83
N GLU A 329 -14.22 -1.57 -13.87
CA GLU A 329 -13.62 -2.80 -14.40
C GLU A 329 -12.17 -2.61 -14.82
N LYS A 330 -11.90 -1.57 -15.65
CA LYS A 330 -10.54 -1.24 -16.09
C LYS A 330 -9.65 -0.85 -14.90
N PHE A 331 -10.18 -0.08 -13.95
CA PHE A 331 -9.46 0.33 -12.75
C PHE A 331 -9.02 -0.86 -11.90
N VAL A 332 -9.92 -1.77 -11.55
CA VAL A 332 -9.57 -2.92 -10.71
C VAL A 332 -8.72 -3.93 -11.49
N ALA A 333 -8.89 -4.08 -12.80
CA ALA A 333 -8.07 -5.00 -13.59
C ALA A 333 -6.57 -4.66 -13.53
N ILE A 334 -6.21 -3.37 -13.43
CA ILE A 334 -4.82 -2.94 -13.36
C ILE A 334 -4.29 -2.77 -11.93
N THR A 335 -5.16 -2.55 -10.95
CA THR A 335 -4.78 -2.27 -9.56
C THR A 335 -4.93 -3.44 -8.61
N ASN A 336 -5.86 -4.37 -8.88
CA ASN A 336 -6.14 -5.50 -8.00
C ASN A 336 -4.86 -6.31 -7.72
N ASP A 337 -4.65 -6.63 -6.45
CA ASP A 337 -3.46 -7.32 -5.91
C ASP A 337 -2.11 -6.62 -6.22
N LYS A 338 -2.13 -5.37 -6.68
CA LYS A 338 -0.94 -4.54 -6.99
C LYS A 338 -0.91 -3.18 -6.32
N GLN A 339 -2.07 -2.59 -6.02
CA GLN A 339 -2.19 -1.28 -5.39
C GLN A 339 -3.37 -1.27 -4.44
N HIS A 340 -3.24 -0.51 -3.35
CA HIS A 340 -4.33 -0.26 -2.42
C HIS A 340 -4.43 1.22 -2.13
N PHE A 341 -5.66 1.75 -2.10
CA PHE A 341 -5.97 3.16 -1.95
C PHE A 341 -6.90 3.40 -0.75
N GLU A 342 -6.62 4.41 0.06
CA GLU A 342 -7.57 4.77 1.12
C GLU A 342 -8.87 5.37 0.54
N PHE A 343 -8.76 6.13 -0.56
CA PHE A 343 -9.89 6.82 -1.20
C PHE A 343 -9.88 6.65 -2.71
N VAL A 344 -11.05 6.31 -3.27
CA VAL A 344 -11.35 6.41 -4.71
C VAL A 344 -12.30 7.57 -4.93
N VAL A 345 -11.97 8.47 -5.86
CA VAL A 345 -12.67 9.74 -6.08
C VAL A 345 -13.25 9.83 -7.48
N THR A 346 -14.56 10.08 -7.58
CA THR A 346 -15.25 10.41 -8.84
C THR A 346 -15.47 11.94 -8.95
N PRO A 347 -15.79 12.51 -10.13
CA PRO A 347 -16.26 13.89 -10.22
C PRO A 347 -17.67 14.11 -9.63
N GLY A 348 -18.08 15.38 -9.56
CA GLY A 348 -19.47 15.78 -9.30
C GLY A 348 -20.39 15.38 -10.45
N GLY A 349 -21.66 15.09 -10.16
CA GLY A 349 -22.61 14.60 -11.18
C GLY A 349 -22.16 13.31 -11.87
N PHE A 350 -21.37 12.47 -11.18
CA PHE A 350 -20.95 11.16 -11.69
C PHE A 350 -22.17 10.28 -11.93
N LEU A 351 -23.09 10.27 -10.97
CA LEU A 351 -24.44 9.73 -11.11
C LEU A 351 -25.48 10.86 -11.09
N LYS A 352 -26.70 10.53 -11.50
CA LYS A 352 -27.84 11.44 -11.46
C LYS A 352 -29.11 10.69 -11.03
N PHE A 353 -30.00 11.40 -10.34
CA PHE A 353 -31.34 10.94 -9.99
C PHE A 353 -32.38 12.05 -10.24
N GLU A 354 -33.64 11.67 -10.35
CA GLU A 354 -34.77 12.61 -10.38
C GLU A 354 -35.28 12.87 -8.96
N PHE A 355 -35.77 14.07 -8.70
CA PHE A 355 -36.39 14.38 -7.41
C PHE A 355 -37.55 13.42 -7.11
N PRO A 356 -37.75 13.00 -5.85
CA PRO A 356 -38.91 12.20 -5.46
C PRO A 356 -40.21 12.83 -5.95
N LYS A 357 -41.15 12.04 -6.48
CA LYS A 357 -42.37 12.54 -7.16
C LYS A 357 -43.16 13.56 -6.31
N ASN A 358 -43.20 13.36 -5.00
CA ASN A 358 -43.89 14.25 -4.04
C ASN A 358 -43.17 15.58 -3.79
N LEU A 359 -41.93 15.75 -4.26
CA LEU A 359 -41.12 16.96 -4.12
C LEU A 359 -40.92 17.71 -5.45
N GLN A 360 -41.57 17.28 -6.53
CA GLN A 360 -41.39 17.87 -7.85
C GLN A 360 -42.25 19.12 -8.11
N LYS A 361 -43.32 19.35 -7.33
CA LYS A 361 -44.31 20.41 -7.61
C LYS A 361 -44.63 21.25 -6.38
N GLY A 362 -44.68 22.57 -6.57
CA GLY A 362 -45.26 23.51 -5.60
C GLY A 362 -44.47 23.69 -4.30
N ILE A 363 -43.15 23.42 -4.31
CA ILE A 363 -42.28 23.61 -3.14
C ILE A 363 -41.14 24.56 -3.53
N GLU A 364 -41.01 25.64 -2.77
CA GLU A 364 -39.92 26.61 -2.91
C GLU A 364 -38.58 26.01 -2.49
N VAL A 365 -37.48 26.49 -3.07
CA VAL A 365 -36.14 25.93 -2.84
C VAL A 365 -35.73 26.01 -1.36
N GLU A 366 -36.10 27.07 -0.64
CA GLU A 366 -35.79 27.24 0.78
C GLU A 366 -36.44 26.17 1.66
N GLU A 367 -37.66 25.72 1.31
CA GLU A 367 -38.31 24.64 2.04
C GLU A 367 -37.66 23.28 1.75
N LEU A 368 -37.29 23.03 0.49
CA LEU A 368 -36.52 21.85 0.10
C LEU A 368 -35.21 21.74 0.89
N GLU A 369 -34.50 22.86 1.06
CA GLU A 369 -33.25 22.94 1.82
C GLU A 369 -33.39 22.64 3.31
N GLN A 370 -34.50 23.07 3.91
CA GLN A 370 -34.68 22.99 5.37
C GLN A 370 -35.27 21.67 5.81
N LYS A 371 -36.15 21.06 5.00
CA LYS A 371 -36.99 19.94 5.45
C LYS A 371 -36.77 18.64 4.67
N HIS A 372 -36.22 18.70 3.45
CA HIS A 372 -36.31 17.57 2.51
C HIS A 372 -34.98 16.98 2.08
N ILE A 373 -33.85 17.43 2.64
CA ILE A 373 -32.52 16.85 2.39
C ILE A 373 -32.49 15.31 2.59
N PRO A 374 -33.07 14.73 3.66
CA PRO A 374 -33.05 13.27 3.84
C PRO A 374 -33.79 12.50 2.73
N ALA A 375 -34.85 13.08 2.15
CA ALA A 375 -35.58 12.44 1.06
C ALA A 375 -34.73 12.39 -0.23
N PHE A 376 -33.99 13.45 -0.53
CA PHE A 376 -33.03 13.44 -1.64
C PHE A 376 -31.89 12.46 -1.42
N GLN A 377 -31.36 12.38 -0.19
CA GLN A 377 -30.33 11.40 0.18
C GLN A 377 -30.82 9.96 0.02
N ALA A 378 -32.06 9.66 0.37
CA ALA A 378 -32.65 8.33 0.20
C ALA A 378 -32.78 7.92 -1.28
N GLU A 379 -33.23 8.84 -2.15
CA GLU A 379 -33.31 8.56 -3.60
C GLU A 379 -31.91 8.44 -4.23
N ALA A 380 -30.97 9.28 -3.81
CA ALA A 380 -29.57 9.20 -4.21
C ALA A 380 -28.93 7.87 -3.76
N GLU A 381 -29.20 7.41 -2.53
CA GLU A 381 -28.74 6.14 -2.00
C GLU A 381 -29.28 4.95 -2.80
N SER A 382 -30.59 4.96 -3.11
CA SER A 382 -31.23 3.96 -3.97
C SER A 382 -30.53 3.89 -5.34
N THR A 383 -30.23 5.05 -5.94
CA THR A 383 -29.52 5.15 -7.21
C THR A 383 -28.09 4.60 -7.13
N ILE A 384 -27.33 4.98 -6.09
CA ILE A 384 -25.96 4.49 -5.86
C ILE A 384 -25.96 2.97 -5.66
N LYS A 385 -26.86 2.44 -4.82
CA LYS A 385 -26.95 1.00 -4.54
C LYS A 385 -27.28 0.21 -5.81
N LYS A 386 -28.21 0.69 -6.63
CA LYS A 386 -28.53 0.06 -7.92
C LYS A 386 -27.33 0.05 -8.86
N PHE A 387 -26.59 1.17 -8.95
CA PHE A 387 -25.38 1.25 -9.76
C PHE A 387 -24.26 0.33 -9.26
N LEU A 388 -24.00 0.29 -7.95
CA LEU A 388 -22.98 -0.60 -7.40
C LEU A 388 -23.38 -2.08 -7.56
N ALA A 389 -24.67 -2.40 -7.46
CA ALA A 389 -25.18 -3.74 -7.71
C ALA A 389 -25.13 -4.16 -9.19
N SER A 390 -25.12 -3.22 -10.14
CA SER A 390 -24.96 -3.53 -11.56
C SER A 390 -23.49 -3.79 -11.95
N ILE A 391 -22.52 -3.31 -11.16
CA ILE A 391 -21.11 -3.68 -11.32
C ILE A 391 -20.96 -5.20 -11.10
N ASN A 392 -20.23 -5.86 -12.01
CA ASN A 392 -19.94 -7.29 -11.88
C ASN A 392 -19.39 -7.65 -10.49
N ARG A 393 -19.92 -8.73 -9.88
CA ARG A 393 -19.57 -9.14 -8.51
C ARG A 393 -18.06 -9.32 -8.27
N ASN A 394 -17.31 -9.83 -9.25
CA ASN A 394 -15.85 -9.97 -9.13
C ASN A 394 -15.16 -8.60 -9.18
N THR A 395 -15.62 -7.71 -10.06
CA THR A 395 -15.13 -6.32 -10.12
C THR A 395 -15.38 -5.60 -8.79
N PHE A 396 -16.57 -5.72 -8.21
CA PHE A 396 -16.88 -5.10 -6.92
C PHE A 396 -16.04 -5.68 -5.78
N LYS A 397 -15.87 -7.01 -5.71
CA LYS A 397 -14.97 -7.64 -4.72
C LYS A 397 -13.52 -7.17 -4.86
N ASN A 398 -13.04 -7.00 -6.09
CA ASN A 398 -11.69 -6.48 -6.34
C ASN A 398 -11.60 -5.00 -5.95
N LEU A 399 -12.67 -4.22 -6.16
CA LEU A 399 -12.73 -2.84 -5.68
C LEU A 399 -12.63 -2.76 -4.16
N GLN A 400 -13.30 -3.65 -3.42
CA GLN A 400 -13.21 -3.75 -1.95
C GLN A 400 -11.78 -4.07 -1.47
N LYS A 401 -11.03 -4.88 -2.22
CA LYS A 401 -9.60 -5.14 -1.93
C LYS A 401 -8.71 -3.94 -2.25
N THR A 402 -9.02 -3.26 -3.34
CA THR A 402 -8.23 -2.14 -3.87
C THR A 402 -8.45 -0.86 -3.06
N ALA A 403 -9.58 -0.65 -2.40
CA ALA A 403 -9.80 0.58 -1.65
C ALA A 403 -10.73 0.48 -0.44
N ASP A 404 -10.57 1.42 0.49
CA ASP A 404 -11.40 1.52 1.71
C ASP A 404 -12.69 2.33 1.48
N TYR A 405 -12.56 3.51 0.88
CA TYR A 405 -13.68 4.43 0.67
C TYR A 405 -13.83 4.83 -0.79
N LEU A 406 -15.08 4.89 -1.25
CA LEU A 406 -15.47 5.45 -2.54
C LEU A 406 -16.30 6.72 -2.30
N THR A 407 -15.83 7.85 -2.82
CA THR A 407 -16.55 9.12 -2.80
C THR A 407 -17.24 9.36 -4.13
N ILE A 408 -18.57 9.51 -4.12
CA ILE A 408 -19.41 9.54 -5.32
C ILE A 408 -20.16 10.86 -5.38
N GLY A 409 -19.88 11.68 -6.40
CA GLY A 409 -20.68 12.84 -6.73
C GLY A 409 -21.99 12.44 -7.44
N ILE A 410 -23.13 12.87 -6.93
CA ILE A 410 -24.45 12.52 -7.48
C ILE A 410 -25.38 13.73 -7.46
N ASP A 411 -25.99 14.03 -8.61
CA ASP A 411 -26.88 15.17 -8.75
C ASP A 411 -28.35 14.75 -8.80
N GLY A 412 -29.20 15.46 -8.07
CA GLY A 412 -30.64 15.38 -8.21
C GLY A 412 -31.15 16.54 -9.05
N HIS A 413 -32.14 16.29 -9.91
CA HIS A 413 -32.82 17.33 -10.67
C HIS A 413 -34.33 17.17 -10.62
N ASN A 414 -35.04 18.30 -10.64
CA ASN A 414 -36.48 18.30 -10.82
C ASN A 414 -36.80 18.31 -12.33
N PRO A 415 -37.57 17.34 -12.86
CA PRO A 415 -37.96 17.37 -14.27
C PRO A 415 -38.93 18.51 -14.63
N GLY A 416 -39.61 19.10 -13.63
CA GLY A 416 -40.63 20.14 -13.85
C GLY A 416 -40.12 21.58 -13.76
N ASN A 417 -38.90 21.82 -13.27
CA ASN A 417 -38.34 23.17 -13.14
C ASN A 417 -36.80 23.13 -13.07
N TYR A 418 -36.15 24.25 -12.72
CA TYR A 418 -34.68 24.35 -12.66
C TYR A 418 -34.06 23.89 -11.33
N HIS A 419 -34.87 23.43 -10.37
CA HIS A 419 -34.38 23.02 -9.06
C HIS A 419 -33.46 21.80 -9.17
N HIS A 420 -32.34 21.86 -8.46
CA HIS A 420 -31.36 20.79 -8.43
C HIS A 420 -30.65 20.71 -7.08
N ILE A 421 -30.05 19.57 -6.78
CA ILE A 421 -29.20 19.34 -5.60
C ILE A 421 -27.93 18.63 -6.05
N GLU A 422 -26.78 19.05 -5.53
CA GLU A 422 -25.49 18.43 -5.83
C GLU A 422 -24.97 17.76 -4.55
N LEU A 423 -25.02 16.42 -4.49
CA LEU A 423 -24.65 15.63 -3.32
C LEU A 423 -23.33 14.90 -3.54
N VAL A 424 -22.70 14.54 -2.43
CA VAL A 424 -21.55 13.64 -2.39
C VAL A 424 -21.78 12.59 -1.30
N ALA A 425 -21.73 11.32 -1.69
CA ALA A 425 -21.75 10.20 -0.78
C ALA A 425 -20.32 9.76 -0.43
N VAL A 426 -20.08 9.40 0.84
CA VAL A 426 -18.90 8.64 1.27
C VAL A 426 -19.34 7.21 1.53
N TYR A 427 -18.93 6.29 0.65
CA TYR A 427 -19.27 4.87 0.74
C TYR A 427 -18.11 4.08 1.32
N ASP A 428 -18.35 3.33 2.40
CA ASP A 428 -17.40 2.40 2.99
C ASP A 428 -17.49 1.07 2.23
N LEU A 429 -16.46 0.74 1.45
CA LEU A 429 -16.47 -0.42 0.56
C LEU A 429 -16.50 -1.74 1.34
N HIS A 430 -15.89 -1.79 2.51
CA HIS A 430 -15.84 -3.01 3.34
C HIS A 430 -17.17 -3.27 4.05
N LYS A 431 -17.82 -2.20 4.52
CA LYS A 431 -19.13 -2.32 5.20
C LYS A 431 -20.31 -2.28 4.25
N GLU A 432 -20.07 -1.91 2.99
CA GLU A 432 -21.10 -1.75 1.95
C GLU A 432 -22.22 -0.76 2.30
N ILE A 433 -21.87 0.29 3.05
CA ILE A 433 -22.81 1.34 3.49
C ILE A 433 -22.30 2.74 3.17
N ILE A 434 -23.23 3.67 2.98
CA ILE A 434 -22.92 5.09 2.97
C ILE A 434 -22.74 5.53 4.42
N VAL A 435 -21.53 5.96 4.76
CA VAL A 435 -21.20 6.38 6.13
C VAL A 435 -21.41 7.88 6.35
N ASN A 436 -21.52 8.67 5.28
CA ASN A 436 -21.80 10.09 5.36
C ASN A 436 -22.33 10.66 4.04
N TRP A 437 -23.11 11.73 4.17
CA TRP A 437 -23.56 12.57 3.08
C TRP A 437 -23.07 14.00 3.27
N THR A 438 -22.67 14.63 2.17
CA THR A 438 -22.47 16.07 2.08
C THR A 438 -22.93 16.56 0.71
N GLY A 439 -22.69 17.82 0.37
CA GLY A 439 -23.00 18.38 -0.93
C GLY A 439 -22.76 19.87 -0.98
N LYS A 440 -23.08 20.46 -2.13
CA LYS A 440 -22.76 21.85 -2.41
C LYS A 440 -23.49 22.80 -1.48
N PHE A 441 -22.72 23.62 -0.79
CA PHE A 441 -23.24 24.69 0.07
C PHE A 441 -22.93 26.08 -0.50
N TYR A 442 -21.97 26.19 -1.43
CA TYR A 442 -21.48 27.45 -1.97
C TYR A 442 -21.77 27.58 -3.48
N PRO A 443 -22.96 28.07 -3.87
CA PRO A 443 -23.35 28.21 -5.27
C PRO A 443 -22.69 29.39 -5.98
N THR A 444 -22.71 29.31 -7.31
CA THR A 444 -22.54 30.49 -8.18
C THR A 444 -23.75 31.41 -8.07
N GLU A 445 -23.63 32.64 -8.57
CA GLU A 445 -24.73 33.62 -8.44
C GLU A 445 -25.99 33.19 -9.21
N ASN A 446 -25.81 32.54 -10.36
CA ASN A 446 -26.91 32.03 -11.18
C ASN A 446 -27.64 30.85 -10.52
N GLN A 447 -26.96 30.08 -9.67
CA GLN A 447 -27.56 28.91 -9.00
C GLN A 447 -28.30 29.26 -7.72
N LYS A 448 -28.21 30.51 -7.24
CA LYS A 448 -28.68 30.88 -5.89
C LYS A 448 -30.18 30.62 -5.67
N ARG A 449 -30.98 30.71 -6.74
CA ARG A 449 -32.45 30.54 -6.69
C ARG A 449 -32.91 29.11 -6.96
N ASP A 450 -32.04 28.26 -7.51
CA ASP A 450 -32.42 26.94 -8.02
C ASP A 450 -31.71 25.79 -7.31
N LEU A 451 -30.55 26.04 -6.69
CA LEU A 451 -29.81 25.01 -5.96
C LEU A 451 -30.40 24.83 -4.56
N VAL A 452 -30.80 23.60 -4.25
CA VAL A 452 -31.03 23.12 -2.89
C VAL A 452 -29.67 22.96 -2.20
N LYS A 453 -29.29 23.93 -1.37
CA LYS A 453 -28.00 23.97 -0.66
C LYS A 453 -27.93 23.00 0.54
N ILE A 454 -26.74 22.43 0.76
CA ILE A 454 -26.43 21.71 2.01
C ILE A 454 -25.99 22.70 3.09
N ASN A 455 -26.91 23.10 3.95
CA ASN A 455 -26.67 24.16 4.95
C ASN A 455 -25.88 23.67 6.18
N ASP A 456 -25.88 22.37 6.47
CA ASP A 456 -25.01 21.81 7.52
C ASP A 456 -23.57 21.70 7.01
N LEU A 457 -22.75 22.70 7.34
CA LEU A 457 -21.33 22.72 7.02
C LEU A 457 -20.54 21.60 7.72
N ASN A 458 -21.02 21.07 8.86
CA ASN A 458 -20.26 20.05 9.60
C ASN A 458 -20.21 18.71 8.86
N SER A 459 -21.20 18.43 8.02
CA SER A 459 -21.26 17.26 7.13
C SER A 459 -20.02 17.07 6.24
N HIS A 460 -19.23 18.13 6.03
CA HIS A 460 -18.02 18.13 5.21
C HIS A 460 -16.78 17.60 5.95
N PHE A 461 -16.83 17.43 7.28
CA PHE A 461 -15.66 17.13 8.12
C PHE A 461 -15.77 15.73 8.73
N LEU A 462 -14.91 14.81 8.29
CA LEU A 462 -14.94 13.41 8.69
C LEU A 462 -13.61 12.92 9.24
N LYS A 463 -13.65 11.94 10.13
CA LYS A 463 -12.47 11.17 10.52
C LYS A 463 -12.54 9.78 9.88
N LEU A 464 -11.69 9.53 8.90
CA LEU A 464 -11.61 8.27 8.16
C LEU A 464 -10.17 7.78 8.17
N ASN A 465 -9.93 6.47 8.37
CA ASN A 465 -8.59 5.90 8.46
C ASN A 465 -7.64 6.69 9.40
N ASN A 466 -8.16 7.10 10.57
CA ASN A 466 -7.45 7.91 11.57
C ASN A 466 -6.90 9.27 11.04
N GLN A 467 -7.51 9.82 10.00
CA GLN A 467 -7.13 11.11 9.40
C GLN A 467 -8.33 12.05 9.36
N ASN A 468 -8.05 13.35 9.41
CA ASN A 468 -9.04 14.40 9.23
C ASN A 468 -9.26 14.62 7.72
N VAL A 469 -10.42 14.23 7.21
CA VAL A 469 -10.78 14.32 5.80
C VAL A 469 -11.86 15.38 5.61
N VAL A 470 -11.68 16.26 4.65
CA VAL A 470 -12.71 17.21 4.21
C VAL A 470 -13.20 16.85 2.82
N ILE A 471 -14.51 16.73 2.65
CA ILE A 471 -15.16 16.46 1.36
C ILE A 471 -15.87 17.72 0.90
N LEU A 472 -15.63 18.15 -0.33
CA LEU A 472 -16.19 19.37 -0.93
C LEU A 472 -17.03 19.01 -2.15
N GLY A 473 -18.22 19.62 -2.27
CA GLY A 473 -18.96 19.68 -3.52
C GLY A 473 -18.26 20.57 -4.56
N CYS A 474 -18.91 20.78 -5.70
CA CYS A 474 -18.30 21.39 -6.88
C CYS A 474 -17.69 22.78 -6.61
N HIS A 475 -18.51 23.79 -6.34
CA HIS A 475 -18.03 25.16 -6.15
C HIS A 475 -17.62 25.50 -4.72
N ASP A 476 -17.70 24.55 -3.79
CA ASP A 476 -17.37 24.78 -2.38
C ASP A 476 -15.92 25.20 -2.17
N LEU A 477 -14.98 24.72 -3.00
CA LEU A 477 -13.59 25.18 -2.98
C LEU A 477 -13.45 26.69 -3.24
N SER A 478 -14.44 27.31 -3.89
CA SER A 478 -14.44 28.74 -4.21
C SER A 478 -14.51 29.64 -2.97
N VAL A 479 -14.82 29.10 -1.78
CA VAL A 479 -14.67 29.84 -0.51
C VAL A 479 -13.22 30.31 -0.29
N PHE A 480 -12.25 29.63 -0.90
CA PHE A 480 -10.82 29.99 -0.89
C PHE A 480 -10.39 30.83 -2.09
N ASN A 481 -11.30 31.23 -2.99
CA ASN A 481 -10.93 32.06 -4.14
C ASN A 481 -10.68 33.51 -3.68
N PRO A 482 -9.46 34.06 -3.82
CA PRO A 482 -9.11 35.39 -3.31
C PRO A 482 -9.86 36.51 -4.04
N ARG A 483 -10.20 36.32 -5.33
CA ARG A 483 -11.02 37.29 -6.07
C ARG A 483 -12.44 37.32 -5.53
N GLY A 484 -13.02 36.14 -5.28
CA GLY A 484 -14.34 36.01 -4.67
C GLY A 484 -14.39 36.59 -3.25
N GLN A 485 -13.32 36.40 -2.47
CA GLN A 485 -13.18 36.97 -1.14
C GLN A 485 -13.08 38.49 -1.16
N ALA A 486 -12.36 39.08 -2.12
CA ALA A 486 -12.17 40.53 -2.22
C ALA A 486 -13.47 41.29 -2.56
N VAL A 487 -14.39 40.66 -3.31
CA VAL A 487 -15.65 41.29 -3.73
C VAL A 487 -16.83 40.97 -2.80
N ALA A 488 -16.74 39.92 -1.97
CA ALA A 488 -17.81 39.55 -1.06
C ALA A 488 -17.85 40.52 0.13
N ARG A 489 -18.99 41.21 0.33
CA ARG A 489 -19.20 42.01 1.54
C ARG A 489 -19.22 41.10 2.77
N ALA A 490 -18.52 41.48 3.83
CA ALA A 490 -18.36 40.66 5.04
C ALA A 490 -19.70 40.30 5.72
N ASP A 491 -20.69 41.19 5.60
CA ASP A 491 -22.04 41.03 6.16
C ASP A 491 -22.99 40.19 5.28
N SER A 492 -22.63 39.97 4.01
CA SER A 492 -23.41 39.16 3.08
C SER A 492 -23.45 37.70 3.51
N TRP A 493 -24.52 36.99 3.15
CA TRP A 493 -24.64 35.54 3.37
C TRP A 493 -23.41 34.78 2.86
N LYS A 494 -22.93 35.13 1.66
CA LYS A 494 -21.79 34.50 1.00
C LYS A 494 -20.48 34.75 1.76
N GLY A 495 -20.26 35.98 2.22
CA GLY A 495 -19.13 36.34 3.08
C GLY A 495 -19.13 35.57 4.41
N LYS A 496 -20.26 35.59 5.12
CA LYS A 496 -20.44 34.89 6.41
C LYS A 496 -20.24 33.38 6.29
N THR A 497 -20.82 32.75 5.27
CA THR A 497 -20.69 31.32 5.01
C THR A 497 -19.25 30.93 4.69
N SER A 498 -18.57 31.71 3.82
CA SER A 498 -17.15 31.50 3.51
C SER A 498 -16.25 31.62 4.74
N GLU A 499 -16.42 32.68 5.54
CA GLU A 499 -15.64 32.87 6.76
C GLU A 499 -15.89 31.75 7.78
N LYS A 500 -17.15 31.37 7.99
CA LYS A 500 -17.54 30.28 8.88
C LYS A 500 -16.89 28.96 8.46
N PHE A 501 -16.99 28.59 7.19
CA PHE A 501 -16.40 27.34 6.68
C PHE A 501 -14.86 27.33 6.82
N ARG A 502 -14.20 28.44 6.48
CA ARG A 502 -12.74 28.58 6.64
C ARG A 502 -12.30 28.46 8.11
N LYS A 503 -13.06 29.03 9.05
CA LYS A 503 -12.82 28.86 10.50
C LYS A 503 -12.97 27.40 10.92
N LEU A 504 -13.99 26.69 10.43
CA LEU A 504 -14.17 25.25 10.68
C LEU A 504 -12.97 24.44 10.15
N CYS A 505 -12.51 24.69 8.92
CA CYS A 505 -11.31 24.03 8.39
C CYS A 505 -10.06 24.25 9.25
N LYS A 506 -9.81 25.49 9.70
CA LYS A 506 -8.67 25.82 10.57
C LYS A 506 -8.75 25.10 11.91
N LYS A 507 -9.95 24.98 12.49
CA LYS A 507 -10.19 24.24 13.74
C LYS A 507 -10.01 22.74 13.54
N PHE A 508 -10.56 22.19 12.45
CA PHE A 508 -10.55 20.76 12.15
C PHE A 508 -9.17 20.24 11.76
N LYS A 509 -8.33 21.08 11.15
CA LYS A 509 -6.97 20.73 10.69
C LYS A 509 -6.96 19.50 9.78
N PRO A 510 -7.52 19.59 8.56
CA PRO A 510 -7.57 18.47 7.62
C PRO A 510 -6.18 18.00 7.19
N ASP A 511 -6.02 16.68 7.10
CA ASP A 511 -4.88 16.00 6.47
C ASP A 511 -5.12 15.85 4.95
N ILE A 512 -6.38 15.58 4.58
CA ILE A 512 -6.83 15.26 3.22
C ILE A 512 -8.05 16.12 2.86
N ILE A 513 -8.08 16.64 1.62
CA ILE A 513 -9.26 17.33 1.07
C ILE A 513 -9.61 16.77 -0.31
N LEU A 514 -10.86 16.31 -0.49
CA LEU A 514 -11.37 15.76 -1.75
C LEU A 514 -12.48 16.68 -2.27
N GLN A 515 -12.38 17.15 -3.51
CA GLN A 515 -13.39 18.01 -4.14
C GLN A 515 -14.06 17.30 -5.31
N HIS A 516 -15.37 17.48 -5.51
CA HIS A 516 -16.14 16.86 -6.59
C HIS A 516 -16.72 17.90 -7.58
N PRO A 517 -15.90 18.48 -8.47
CA PRO A 517 -16.40 19.38 -9.51
C PRO A 517 -17.06 18.63 -10.68
N HIS A 518 -18.02 19.28 -11.35
CA HIS A 518 -18.77 18.71 -12.48
C HIS A 518 -17.97 18.64 -13.77
N THR A 519 -17.21 19.68 -14.09
CA THR A 519 -16.29 19.70 -15.23
C THR A 519 -15.01 20.39 -14.82
N THR A 520 -13.88 19.93 -15.36
CA THR A 520 -12.60 20.62 -15.21
C THR A 520 -11.77 20.38 -16.46
N ASP A 521 -11.87 21.31 -17.40
CA ASP A 521 -11.20 21.25 -18.71
C ASP A 521 -9.99 22.19 -18.80
N THR A 522 -9.74 22.99 -17.77
CA THR A 522 -8.54 23.84 -17.64
C THR A 522 -8.15 23.97 -16.17
N PRO A 523 -6.84 23.98 -15.83
CA PRO A 523 -6.41 24.13 -14.45
C PRO A 523 -6.87 25.46 -13.84
N ASN A 524 -7.10 26.49 -14.68
CA ASN A 524 -7.41 27.84 -14.23
C ASN A 524 -8.73 27.96 -13.44
N ILE A 525 -9.62 26.98 -13.54
CA ILE A 525 -10.89 26.97 -12.78
C ILE A 525 -10.62 26.90 -11.26
N TRP A 526 -9.72 26.01 -10.84
CA TRP A 526 -9.51 25.70 -9.42
C TRP A 526 -8.13 26.07 -8.89
N ASN A 527 -7.15 26.31 -9.77
CA ASN A 527 -5.76 26.51 -9.38
C ASN A 527 -5.60 27.61 -8.32
N LEU A 528 -6.28 28.75 -8.50
CA LEU A 528 -6.17 29.87 -7.57
C LEU A 528 -6.77 29.53 -6.18
N SER A 529 -7.91 28.84 -6.15
CA SER A 529 -8.54 28.42 -4.90
C SER A 529 -7.70 27.40 -4.15
N TRP A 530 -7.12 26.42 -4.85
CA TRP A 530 -6.20 25.45 -4.24
C TRP A 530 -4.94 26.11 -3.68
N HIS A 531 -4.34 27.05 -4.40
CA HIS A 531 -3.17 27.79 -3.92
C HIS A 531 -3.46 28.54 -2.63
N THR A 532 -4.58 29.27 -2.56
CA THR A 532 -5.00 29.97 -1.35
C THR A 532 -5.31 29.01 -0.22
N LEU A 533 -5.99 27.90 -0.50
CA LEU A 533 -6.28 26.87 0.51
C LEU A 533 -4.98 26.35 1.13
N VAL A 534 -3.98 25.98 0.32
CA VAL A 534 -2.70 25.46 0.82
C VAL A 534 -1.94 26.50 1.63
N LYS A 535 -2.06 27.79 1.28
CA LYS A 535 -1.47 28.89 2.05
C LYS A 535 -2.15 29.03 3.42
N GLU A 536 -3.47 28.88 3.48
CA GLU A 536 -4.24 29.01 4.72
C GLU A 536 -4.20 27.76 5.62
N LEU A 537 -4.02 26.58 5.01
CA LEU A 537 -4.02 25.28 5.65
C LEU A 537 -2.75 24.51 5.25
N PRO A 538 -1.55 24.98 5.65
CA PRO A 538 -0.28 24.39 5.22
C PRO A 538 -0.10 22.93 5.68
N GLN A 539 -0.87 22.49 6.69
CA GLN A 539 -0.87 21.12 7.19
C GLN A 539 -1.51 20.09 6.24
N VAL A 540 -2.32 20.52 5.26
CA VAL A 540 -2.96 19.61 4.31
C VAL A 540 -1.89 18.91 3.47
N ARG A 541 -1.79 17.59 3.61
CA ARG A 541 -0.77 16.77 2.97
C ARG A 541 -1.21 16.29 1.60
N HIS A 542 -2.49 15.96 1.45
CA HIS A 542 -3.07 15.43 0.23
C HIS A 542 -4.33 16.19 -0.17
N PHE A 543 -4.49 16.47 -1.46
CA PHE A 543 -5.78 16.88 -1.99
C PHE A 543 -5.95 16.42 -3.43
N ALA A 544 -7.20 16.29 -3.86
CA ALA A 544 -7.55 16.03 -5.24
C ALA A 544 -8.94 16.60 -5.59
N SER A 545 -9.07 17.22 -6.76
CA SER A 545 -10.38 17.45 -7.40
C SER A 545 -10.71 16.25 -8.28
N GLY A 546 -11.88 15.60 -8.14
CA GLY A 546 -12.41 14.69 -9.15
C GLY A 546 -12.50 15.38 -10.52
N ILE A 547 -12.32 14.65 -11.63
CA ILE A 547 -12.24 15.27 -12.95
C ILE A 547 -13.18 14.59 -13.93
N LYS A 548 -14.08 15.40 -14.48
CA LYS A 548 -14.70 15.18 -15.77
C LYS A 548 -14.05 16.14 -16.77
N TYR A 549 -13.15 15.62 -17.59
CA TYR A 549 -12.41 16.39 -18.57
C TYR A 549 -13.28 16.59 -19.81
N PHE A 550 -14.01 17.70 -19.82
CA PHE A 550 -15.00 18.00 -20.84
C PHE A 550 -15.33 19.49 -20.86
N ASN A 551 -15.49 20.05 -22.06
CA ASN A 551 -16.00 21.40 -22.29
C ASN A 551 -17.27 21.32 -23.13
N TRP A 552 -18.33 21.99 -22.70
CA TRP A 552 -19.61 22.04 -23.42
C TRP A 552 -19.53 22.88 -24.70
N ASN A 553 -18.60 23.82 -24.76
CA ASN A 553 -18.48 24.81 -25.82
C ASN A 553 -17.43 24.43 -26.87
N GLY A 554 -17.06 23.16 -26.97
CA GLY A 554 -16.03 22.66 -27.87
C GLY A 554 -14.92 21.92 -27.13
N ASP A 555 -13.68 22.10 -27.58
CA ASP A 555 -12.56 21.37 -27.02
C ASP A 555 -12.16 21.86 -25.62
N PRO A 556 -11.61 20.99 -24.76
CA PRO A 556 -11.04 21.39 -23.47
C PRO A 556 -10.01 22.53 -23.61
N ARG A 557 -10.12 23.54 -22.75
CA ARG A 557 -9.32 24.78 -22.84
C ARG A 557 -7.87 24.61 -22.37
N GLY A 558 -7.54 23.52 -21.69
CA GLY A 558 -6.19 23.24 -21.23
C GLY A 558 -5.90 21.75 -21.34
N ASP A 559 -4.64 21.44 -21.55
CA ASP A 559 -4.15 20.07 -21.64
C ASP A 559 -4.46 19.25 -20.37
N LEU A 560 -4.81 17.96 -20.55
CA LEU A 560 -5.24 17.07 -19.48
C LEU A 560 -4.15 16.87 -18.43
N ASP A 561 -2.90 16.61 -18.83
CA ASP A 561 -1.81 16.40 -17.87
C ASP A 561 -1.60 17.64 -16.98
N THR A 562 -1.72 18.82 -17.58
CA THR A 562 -1.66 20.09 -16.86
C THR A 562 -2.84 20.27 -15.90
N VAL A 563 -4.06 19.93 -16.32
CA VAL A 563 -5.25 19.91 -15.44
C VAL A 563 -5.01 18.97 -14.25
N LEU A 564 -4.57 17.74 -14.52
CA LEU A 564 -4.37 16.72 -13.50
C LEU A 564 -3.31 17.13 -12.48
N ALA A 565 -2.18 17.66 -12.94
CA ALA A 565 -1.07 18.08 -12.09
C ALA A 565 -1.42 19.28 -11.18
N LYS A 566 -2.19 20.26 -11.67
CA LYS A 566 -2.55 21.47 -10.92
C LYS A 566 -3.77 21.32 -10.02
N THR A 567 -4.43 20.17 -10.04
CA THR A 567 -5.64 19.89 -9.24
C THR A 567 -5.42 18.78 -8.21
N LYS A 568 -4.16 18.48 -7.89
CA LYS A 568 -3.78 17.51 -6.86
C LYS A 568 -2.54 17.93 -6.08
N LYS A 569 -2.36 17.34 -4.89
CA LYS A 569 -1.13 17.43 -4.09
C LYS A 569 -0.94 16.13 -3.31
N GLY A 570 0.32 15.75 -3.13
CA GLY A 570 0.70 14.57 -2.35
C GLY A 570 0.52 13.27 -3.13
N ASP A 571 0.31 12.19 -2.40
CA ASP A 571 0.12 10.84 -2.93
C ASP A 571 -1.26 10.66 -3.60
N VAL A 572 -1.31 10.94 -4.90
CA VAL A 572 -2.52 10.87 -5.73
C VAL A 572 -2.17 10.24 -7.08
N THR A 573 -2.83 9.12 -7.39
CA THR A 573 -2.70 8.40 -8.67
C THR A 573 -3.92 8.67 -9.54
N ASP A 574 -3.68 9.08 -10.79
CA ASP A 574 -4.74 9.38 -11.75
C ASP A 574 -4.98 8.20 -12.69
N PHE A 575 -6.25 7.91 -12.92
CA PHE A 575 -6.68 6.82 -13.80
C PHE A 575 -7.59 7.35 -14.89
N VAL A 576 -7.05 7.43 -16.11
CA VAL A 576 -7.77 7.90 -17.30
C VAL A 576 -8.14 6.68 -18.14
N PHE A 577 -9.42 6.52 -18.42
CA PHE A 577 -9.91 5.45 -19.28
C PHE A 577 -10.75 6.04 -20.40
N GLU A 578 -10.36 5.73 -21.63
CA GLU A 578 -11.14 6.10 -22.81
C GLU A 578 -12.47 5.34 -22.90
#